data_AF-A0A5B3FYW2-F1
#
_entry.id   AF-A0A5B3FYW2-F1
#
_cell.length_a   1.000
_cell.length_b   1.000
_cell.length_c   1.000
_cell.angle_alpha   90.00
_cell.angle_beta   90.00
_cell.angle_gamma   90.00
#
_symmetry.space_group_name_H-M   'P 1'
#
loop_
_entity.id
_entity.type
_entity.pdbx_description
1 polymer ?
#
loop_
_entity_poly.entity_id
_entity_poly.type
_entity_poly.pdbx_seq_one_letter_code
_entity_poly.pdbx_strand_id
1 'polypeptide(L)'
;MATFEEKAERLKKELEEAPNGDQRRNLSHEYELTLRLLRIIRGEVFTLDDINKCRQEIMRQHPGYERPITADSGILLAAEAIRKSFGRKYYLPLYKYPILIDFGTPDGQICVIHPSNYISYTSKKEGEE
;
A
#
# COMPACT_ATOMS: atom_id res chain seq x y z
N MET A 1 15.15 7.64 -16.15
CA MET A 1 14.32 7.80 -14.94
C MET A 1 14.63 6.62 -14.05
N ALA A 2 15.02 6.85 -12.79
CA ALA A 2 15.29 5.75 -11.89
C ALA A 2 14.00 4.95 -11.61
N THR A 3 14.08 3.62 -11.58
CA THR A 3 12.94 2.76 -11.23
C THR A 3 12.58 2.95 -9.75
N PHE A 4 11.40 2.50 -9.33
CA PHE A 4 11.05 2.52 -7.91
C PHE A 4 11.96 1.61 -7.07
N GLU A 5 12.57 0.58 -7.68
CA GLU A 5 13.53 -0.31 -7.05
C GLU A 5 14.84 0.41 -6.76
N GLU A 6 15.41 1.08 -7.76
CA GLU A 6 16.62 1.90 -7.58
C GLU A 6 16.39 3.00 -6.54
N LYS A 7 15.18 3.59 -6.52
CA LYS A 7 14.80 4.55 -5.49
C LYS A 7 14.78 3.92 -4.09
N ALA A 8 14.20 2.72 -3.94
CA ALA A 8 14.14 2.03 -2.67
C ALA A 8 15.54 1.67 -2.15
N GLU A 9 16.42 1.17 -3.01
CA GLU A 9 17.82 0.86 -2.67
C GLU A 9 18.59 2.11 -2.22
N ARG A 10 18.42 3.23 -2.93
CA ARG A 10 19.04 4.50 -2.56
C ARG A 10 18.55 4.98 -1.18
N LEU A 11 17.23 5.00 -0.97
CA LEU A 11 16.62 5.43 0.29
C LEU A 11 17.06 4.54 1.46
N LYS A 12 17.21 3.23 1.24
CA LYS A 12 17.73 2.31 2.25
C LYS A 12 19.15 2.69 2.69
N LYS A 13 20.06 2.94 1.73
CA LYS A 13 21.44 3.38 2.02
C LYS A 13 21.47 4.72 2.76
N GLU A 14 20.72 5.71 2.26
CA GLU A 14 20.62 7.02 2.92
C GLU A 14 20.06 6.90 4.35
N LEU A 15 19.10 5.99 4.58
CA LEU A 15 18.53 5.74 5.89
C LEU A 15 19.52 5.06 6.84
N GLU A 16 20.38 4.16 6.36
CA GLU A 16 21.43 3.52 7.17
C GLU A 16 22.47 4.54 7.64
N GLU A 17 22.80 5.52 6.81
CA GLU A 17 23.79 6.57 7.09
C GLU A 17 23.23 7.78 7.87
N ALA A 18 21.91 8.01 7.83
CA ALA A 18 21.31 9.21 8.41
C ALA A 18 21.33 9.21 9.96
N PRO A 19 21.79 10.31 10.59
CA PRO A 19 21.73 10.47 12.04
C PRO A 19 20.28 10.58 12.53
N ASN A 20 20.04 10.24 13.79
CA ASN A 20 18.71 10.38 14.40
C ASN A 20 18.23 11.84 14.32
N GLY A 21 17.03 12.04 13.78
CA GLY A 21 16.45 13.37 13.59
C GLY A 21 15.34 13.41 12.55
N ASP A 22 14.90 14.61 12.18
CA ASP A 22 13.86 14.83 11.17
C ASP A 22 14.24 14.25 9.81
N GLN A 23 15.51 14.35 9.42
CA GLN A 23 15.99 13.78 8.15
C GLN A 23 15.78 12.26 8.10
N ARG A 24 16.17 11.53 9.14
CA ARG A 24 15.97 10.08 9.22
C ARG A 24 14.48 9.71 9.21
N ARG A 25 13.63 10.49 9.89
CA ARG A 25 12.17 10.29 9.87
C ARG A 25 11.58 10.47 8.47
N ASN A 26 12.00 11.49 7.75
CA ASN A 26 11.55 11.75 6.38
C ASN A 26 12.03 10.65 5.41
N LEU A 27 13.29 10.23 5.52
CA LEU A 27 13.83 9.11 4.73
C LEU A 27 13.09 7.81 5.00
N SER A 28 12.80 7.50 6.27
CA SER A 28 12.04 6.31 6.66
C SER A 28 10.65 6.34 6.05
N HIS A 29 9.97 7.48 6.14
CA HIS A 29 8.64 7.69 5.57
C HIS A 29 8.64 7.48 4.04
N GLU A 30 9.58 8.09 3.34
CA GLU A 30 9.69 7.97 1.88
C GLU A 30 10.08 6.54 1.45
N TYR A 31 10.94 5.87 2.22
CA TYR A 31 11.33 4.49 1.99
C TYR A 31 10.13 3.55 2.12
N GLU A 32 9.39 3.65 3.22
CA GLU A 32 8.19 2.85 3.43
C GLU A 32 7.11 3.09 2.37
N LEU A 33 6.88 4.34 1.97
CA LEU A 33 5.97 4.69 0.90
C LEU A 33 6.40 4.03 -0.42
N THR A 34 7.71 4.05 -0.72
CA THR A 34 8.27 3.44 -1.93
C THR A 34 8.11 1.92 -1.90
N LEU A 35 8.34 1.27 -0.75
CA LEU A 35 8.12 -0.16 -0.60
C LEU A 35 6.66 -0.53 -0.85
N ARG A 36 5.68 0.13 -0.21
CA ARG A 36 4.25 -0.15 -0.43
C ARG A 36 3.85 0.03 -1.89
N LEU A 37 4.41 1.01 -2.58
CA LEU A 37 4.16 1.21 -4.00
C LEU A 37 4.69 0.03 -4.84
N LEU A 38 5.90 -0.45 -4.53
CA LEU A 38 6.47 -1.65 -5.18
C LEU A 38 5.60 -2.89 -4.96
N ARG A 39 5.01 -3.06 -3.77
CA ARG A 39 4.09 -4.17 -3.48
C ARG A 39 2.92 -4.21 -4.47
N ILE A 40 2.32 -3.05 -4.78
CA ILE A 40 1.24 -2.95 -5.78
C ILE A 40 1.76 -3.34 -7.17
N ILE A 41 2.91 -2.79 -7.58
CA ILE A 41 3.49 -3.07 -8.92
C ILE A 41 3.81 -4.56 -9.09
N ARG A 42 4.28 -5.21 -8.03
CA ARG A 42 4.65 -6.64 -8.01
C ARG A 42 3.45 -7.57 -7.83
N GLY A 43 2.27 -7.04 -7.56
CA GLY A 43 1.09 -7.84 -7.26
C GLY A 43 1.17 -8.56 -5.90
N GLU A 44 1.90 -8.00 -4.94
CA GLU A 44 1.97 -8.51 -3.58
C GLU A 44 0.68 -8.18 -2.80
N VAL A 45 0.36 -9.04 -1.83
CA VAL A 45 -0.85 -8.94 -1.02
C VAL A 45 -0.69 -7.87 0.07
N PHE A 46 -1.61 -6.91 0.10
CA PHE A 46 -1.75 -5.93 1.17
C PHE A 46 -2.49 -6.56 2.36
N THR A 47 -1.86 -6.53 3.52
CA THR A 47 -2.47 -6.97 4.78
C THR A 47 -3.24 -5.83 5.44
N LEU A 48 -3.98 -6.13 6.50
CA LEU A 48 -4.62 -5.10 7.34
C LEU A 48 -3.64 -4.05 7.88
N ASP A 49 -2.38 -4.42 8.17
CA ASP A 49 -1.35 -3.48 8.61
C ASP A 49 -0.97 -2.50 7.49
N ASP A 50 -0.79 -3.00 6.25
CA ASP A 50 -0.52 -2.14 5.09
C ASP A 50 -1.67 -1.18 4.82
N ILE A 51 -2.91 -1.67 4.90
CA ILE A 51 -4.11 -0.84 4.75
C ILE A 51 -4.15 0.23 5.83
N ASN A 52 -3.84 -0.12 7.08
CA ASN A 52 -3.83 0.84 8.17
C ASN A 52 -2.73 1.90 8.00
N LYS A 53 -1.54 1.54 7.48
CA LYS A 53 -0.50 2.50 7.10
C LYS A 53 -0.96 3.44 5.98
N CYS A 54 -1.59 2.90 4.94
CA CYS A 54 -2.19 3.72 3.87
C CYS A 54 -3.27 4.66 4.41
N ARG A 55 -4.10 4.17 5.34
CA ARG A 55 -5.14 4.96 6.02
C ARG A 55 -4.53 6.11 6.82
N GLN A 56 -3.50 5.85 7.63
CA GLN A 56 -2.80 6.90 8.38
C GLN A 56 -2.17 7.95 7.46
N GLU A 57 -1.64 7.52 6.31
CA GLU A 57 -1.06 8.44 5.33
C GLU A 57 -2.10 9.37 4.72
N ILE A 58 -3.23 8.80 4.25
CA ILE A 58 -4.29 9.59 3.62
C ILE A 58 -5.04 10.47 4.63
N MET A 59 -5.16 10.05 5.90
CA MET A 59 -5.78 10.84 6.97
C MET A 59 -5.14 12.22 7.14
N ARG A 60 -3.84 12.35 6.88
CA ARG A 60 -3.14 13.65 6.92
C ARG A 60 -3.73 14.67 5.94
N GLN A 61 -4.34 14.21 4.86
CA GLN A 61 -4.93 15.03 3.80
C GLN A 61 -6.46 14.96 3.77
N HIS A 62 -7.03 13.86 4.26
CA HIS A 62 -8.45 13.55 4.22
C HIS A 62 -8.90 12.98 5.58
N PRO A 63 -9.32 13.83 6.53
CA PRO A 63 -9.73 13.39 7.87
C PRO A 63 -10.88 12.38 7.88
N GLY A 64 -11.68 12.30 6.81
CA GLY A 64 -12.79 11.32 6.70
C GLY A 64 -12.40 9.84 6.75
N TYR A 65 -11.11 9.50 6.76
CA TYR A 65 -10.58 8.12 6.89
C TYR A 65 -10.18 7.76 8.34
N GLU A 66 -10.73 8.44 9.34
CA GLU A 66 -10.48 8.19 10.77
C GLU A 66 -10.78 6.77 11.24
N ARG A 67 -11.77 6.11 10.63
CA ARG A 67 -12.17 4.75 11.00
C ARG A 67 -11.29 3.70 10.30
N PRO A 68 -10.97 2.58 10.96
CA PRO A 68 -10.29 1.46 10.31
C PRO A 68 -11.02 1.03 9.04
N ILE A 69 -10.24 0.71 7.99
CA ILE A 69 -10.76 0.18 6.73
C ILE A 69 -10.69 -1.34 6.83
N THR A 70 -11.85 -1.98 6.85
CA THR A 70 -12.04 -3.43 6.93
C THR A 70 -12.82 -3.94 5.72
N ALA A 71 -13.04 -5.26 5.62
CA ALA A 71 -13.93 -5.85 4.61
C ALA A 71 -15.32 -5.19 4.62
N ASP A 72 -15.86 -4.90 5.81
CA ASP A 72 -17.18 -4.28 6.01
C ASP A 72 -17.23 -2.80 5.59
N SER A 73 -16.09 -2.13 5.54
CA SER A 73 -16.01 -0.73 5.09
C SER A 73 -16.22 -0.59 3.58
N GLY A 74 -16.11 -1.69 2.84
CA GLY A 74 -16.25 -1.75 1.39
C GLY A 74 -14.90 -1.93 0.68
N ILE A 75 -14.80 -2.97 -0.14
CA ILE A 75 -13.58 -3.35 -0.87
C ILE A 75 -13.09 -2.22 -1.78
N LEU A 76 -13.99 -1.53 -2.47
CA LEU A 76 -13.63 -0.40 -3.34
C LEU A 76 -13.16 0.81 -2.54
N LEU A 77 -13.68 1.03 -1.33
CA LEU A 77 -13.20 2.10 -0.45
C LEU A 77 -11.76 1.82 -0.01
N ALA A 78 -11.43 0.56 0.29
CA ALA A 78 -10.07 0.16 0.63
C ALA A 78 -9.10 0.39 -0.53
N ALA A 79 -9.46 -0.05 -1.74
CA ALA A 79 -8.65 0.19 -2.93
C ALA A 79 -8.47 1.68 -3.22
N GLU A 80 -9.52 2.49 -3.07
CA GLU A 80 -9.44 3.93 -3.24
C GLU A 80 -8.50 4.58 -2.22
N ALA A 81 -8.63 4.23 -0.93
CA ALA A 81 -7.79 4.75 0.13
C ALA A 81 -6.32 4.41 -0.09
N ILE A 82 -6.02 3.16 -0.47
CA ILE A 82 -4.66 2.72 -0.82
C ILE A 82 -4.11 3.58 -1.96
N ARG A 83 -4.82 3.72 -3.09
CA ARG A 83 -4.35 4.51 -4.24
C ARG A 83 -4.12 5.97 -3.87
N LYS A 84 -5.03 6.57 -3.12
CA LYS A 84 -4.94 7.98 -2.70
C LYS A 84 -3.81 8.22 -1.69
N SER A 85 -3.45 7.22 -0.88
CA SER A 85 -2.36 7.34 0.12
C SER A 85 -1.00 7.70 -0.48
N PHE A 86 -0.75 7.37 -1.76
CA PHE A 86 0.48 7.73 -2.46
C PHE A 86 0.47 9.16 -3.05
N GLY A 87 -0.64 9.88 -2.91
CA GLY A 87 -0.80 11.23 -3.42
C GLY A 87 -1.13 11.31 -4.92
N ARG A 88 -1.49 12.52 -5.36
CA ARG A 88 -2.05 12.79 -6.70
C ARG A 88 -1.17 12.29 -7.86
N LYS A 89 0.16 12.33 -7.68
CA LYS A 89 1.13 11.90 -8.69
C LYS A 89 0.97 10.41 -9.05
N TYR A 90 0.61 9.57 -8.08
CA TYR A 90 0.55 8.12 -8.28
C TYR A 90 -0.89 7.59 -8.32
N TYR A 91 -1.88 8.35 -7.87
CA TYR A 91 -3.28 7.92 -7.85
C TYR A 91 -3.79 7.34 -9.18
N LEU A 92 -3.69 8.08 -10.29
CA LEU A 92 -4.13 7.59 -11.62
C LEU A 92 -3.21 6.50 -12.18
N PRO A 93 -1.87 6.62 -12.14
CA PRO A 93 -0.97 5.54 -12.58
C PRO A 93 -1.23 4.19 -11.89
N LEU A 94 -1.61 4.19 -10.61
CA LEU A 94 -1.86 2.96 -9.85
C LEU A 94 -3.11 2.20 -10.32
N TYR A 95 -4.02 2.82 -11.08
CA TYR A 95 -5.13 2.08 -11.70
C TYR A 95 -4.66 1.05 -12.72
N LYS A 96 -3.42 1.10 -13.20
CA LYS A 96 -2.90 0.09 -14.14
C LYS A 96 -2.60 -1.27 -13.49
N TYR A 97 -2.53 -1.30 -12.16
CA TYR A 97 -2.15 -2.48 -11.39
C TYR A 97 -3.35 -2.96 -10.56
N PRO A 98 -3.56 -4.29 -10.44
CA PRO A 98 -4.50 -4.81 -9.48
C PRO A 98 -4.01 -4.53 -8.05
N ILE A 99 -4.94 -4.38 -7.12
CA ILE A 99 -4.63 -4.35 -5.68
C ILE A 99 -5.15 -5.66 -5.09
N LEU A 100 -4.25 -6.42 -4.46
CA LEU A 100 -4.57 -7.64 -3.76
C LEU A 100 -4.66 -7.33 -2.27
N ILE A 101 -5.76 -7.68 -1.63
CA ILE A 101 -6.01 -7.39 -0.22
C ILE A 101 -6.36 -8.67 0.52
N ASP A 102 -5.61 -8.94 1.58
CA ASP A 102 -5.98 -9.89 2.63
C ASP A 102 -6.65 -9.13 3.78
N PHE A 103 -7.97 -9.32 3.93
CA PHE A 103 -8.71 -8.75 5.05
C PHE A 103 -8.61 -9.59 6.32
N GLY A 104 -7.84 -10.69 6.32
CA GLY A 104 -7.71 -11.59 7.46
C GLY A 104 -8.96 -12.43 7.70
N THR A 105 -9.75 -12.70 6.66
CA THR A 105 -10.97 -13.52 6.79
C THR A 105 -10.60 -14.99 7.04
N PRO A 106 -11.41 -15.74 7.82
CA PRO A 106 -11.08 -17.12 8.19
C PRO A 106 -10.93 -18.10 7.02
N ASP A 107 -11.54 -17.79 5.89
CA ASP A 107 -11.48 -18.56 4.65
C ASP A 107 -10.19 -18.32 3.84
N GLY A 108 -9.29 -17.44 4.31
CA GLY A 108 -8.02 -17.15 3.64
C GLY A 108 -8.18 -16.50 2.27
N GLN A 109 -9.32 -15.82 2.05
CA GLN A 109 -9.65 -15.23 0.77
C GLN A 109 -8.92 -13.91 0.56
N ILE A 110 -8.30 -13.78 -0.62
CA ILE A 110 -7.65 -12.57 -1.10
C ILE A 110 -8.57 -11.88 -2.10
N CYS A 111 -8.94 -10.65 -1.78
CA CYS A 111 -9.69 -9.78 -2.68
C CYS A 111 -8.75 -9.22 -3.75
N VAL A 112 -9.11 -9.37 -5.02
CA VAL A 112 -8.36 -8.81 -6.16
C VAL A 112 -9.20 -7.71 -6.78
N ILE A 113 -8.74 -6.46 -6.64
CA ILE A 113 -9.37 -5.29 -7.22
C ILE A 113 -8.63 -4.95 -8.51
N HIS A 114 -9.26 -5.21 -9.65
CA HIS A 114 -8.67 -5.00 -10.97
C HIS A 114 -8.64 -3.50 -11.36
N PRO A 115 -7.82 -3.13 -12.37
CA PRO A 115 -7.82 -1.81 -12.99
C PRO A 115 -9.21 -1.22 -13.32
N SER A 116 -10.14 -2.08 -13.74
CA SER A 116 -11.53 -1.70 -14.08
C SER A 116 -12.46 -1.53 -12.87
N ASN A 117 -11.93 -1.67 -11.65
CA ASN A 117 -12.69 -1.84 -10.40
C ASN A 117 -13.57 -3.10 -10.36
N TYR A 118 -13.39 -4.04 -11.29
CA TYR A 118 -13.92 -5.39 -11.15
C TYR A 118 -13.27 -6.07 -9.93
N ILE A 119 -14.07 -6.76 -9.13
CA ILE A 119 -13.63 -7.48 -7.93
C ILE A 119 -13.72 -8.97 -8.22
N SER A 120 -12.59 -9.66 -8.05
CA SER A 120 -12.54 -11.12 -8.01
C SER A 120 -11.88 -11.59 -6.73
N TYR A 121 -11.89 -12.89 -6.48
CA TYR A 121 -11.31 -13.47 -5.28
C TYR A 121 -10.37 -14.61 -5.66
N THR A 122 -9.28 -14.76 -4.91
CA THR A 122 -8.36 -15.90 -4.98
C THR A 122 -8.08 -16.39 -3.57
N SER A 123 -7.60 -17.62 -3.40
CA SER A 123 -7.11 -18.11 -2.11
C SER A 123 -5.64 -17.73 -1.89
N LYS A 124 -5.21 -17.66 -0.64
CA LYS A 124 -3.78 -17.75 -0.30
C LYS A 124 -3.22 -19.03 -0.92
N LYS A 125 -2.07 -18.94 -1.59
CA LYS A 125 -1.36 -20.14 -2.03
C LYS A 125 -0.94 -20.91 -0.76
N GLU A 126 -1.26 -22.20 -0.68
CA GLU A 126 -0.74 -23.06 0.38
C GLU A 126 0.81 -22.99 0.34
N GLY A 127 1.45 -22.46 1.38
CA GLY A 127 2.92 -22.51 1.53
C GLY A 127 3.69 -21.24 1.89
N GLU A 128 3.04 -20.11 2.21
CA GLU A 128 3.71 -18.98 2.89
C GLU A 128 3.30 -18.96 4.37
N GLU A 129 3.92 -19.86 5.15
CA GLU A 129 4.04 -19.77 6.62
C GLU A 129 5.27 -18.96 7.01
#